data_AF-A0A5B9PI51-F1
#
_entry.id   AF-A0A5B9PI51-F1
#
_cell.length_a   1.000
_cell.length_b   1.000
_cell.length_c   1.000
_cell.angle_alpha   90.00
_cell.angle_beta   90.00
_cell.angle_gamma   90.00
#
_symmetry.space_group_name_H-M   'P 1'
#
loop_
_entity.id
_entity.type
_entity.pdbx_description
1 polymer ?
#
loop_
_entity_poly.entity_id
_entity_poly.type
_entity_poly.pdbx_seq_one_letter_code
_entity_poly.pdbx_strand_id
1 'polypeptide(L)'
;MKMRQITFAAIAALMCLFLANDAMAQRGGGGGWGGGGRLEYLGNPDVQKELDLVDEQIEDLDEINSEARDVMRNAFAGMREKFQDLSREERDEMMTEMREKIAEDMKGVDDKIGDILLPHQLERLDQIALQGQMRRGGTAAALKSDAMREKLGLTEEEAEKLQAKEEEVKKELEEQIKKLREEATDKILSVLPAAKQESIKALIGESYEVQNARGGRGGRGGAGGERGGRGGAGGGRGGERGGRGGERGGRGGRGGGF
;
A
#
# COMPACT_ATOMS: atom_id res chain seq x y z
N MET A 1 48.91 -13.34 3.38
CA MET A 1 47.52 -13.29 2.86
C MET A 1 46.61 -14.03 3.83
N LYS A 2 45.73 -13.33 4.58
CA LYS A 2 44.56 -13.86 5.33
C LYS A 2 43.91 -12.88 6.35
N MET A 3 44.29 -11.59 6.35
CA MET A 3 43.82 -10.63 7.37
C MET A 3 43.01 -9.44 6.83
N ARG A 4 42.63 -9.47 5.54
CA ARG A 4 41.87 -8.39 4.87
C ARG A 4 40.39 -8.72 4.59
N GLN A 5 39.93 -9.93 4.93
CA GLN A 5 38.56 -10.36 4.67
C GLN A 5 37.64 -10.32 5.90
N ILE A 6 38.17 -10.11 7.11
CA ILE A 6 37.37 -10.17 8.34
C ILE A 6 36.73 -8.81 8.68
N THR A 7 37.28 -7.69 8.19
CA THR A 7 36.69 -6.35 8.41
C THR A 7 35.49 -6.03 7.53
N PHE A 8 35.22 -6.80 6.46
CA PHE A 8 34.05 -6.59 5.60
C PHE A 8 32.76 -7.24 6.14
N ALA A 9 32.87 -8.22 7.03
CA ALA A 9 31.69 -8.91 7.58
C ALA A 9 30.98 -8.12 8.71
N ALA A 10 31.68 -7.22 9.41
CA ALA A 10 31.13 -6.50 10.55
C ALA A 10 30.28 -5.26 10.16
N ILE A 11 30.49 -4.67 8.99
CA ILE A 11 29.74 -3.48 8.54
C ILE A 11 28.41 -3.87 7.86
N ALA A 12 28.32 -5.07 7.29
CA ALA A 12 27.08 -5.59 6.71
C ALA A 12 26.03 -5.98 7.78
N ALA A 13 26.46 -6.36 8.99
CA ALA A 13 25.55 -6.72 10.07
C ALA A 13 24.98 -5.50 10.83
N LEU A 14 25.66 -4.34 10.80
CA LEU A 14 25.17 -3.11 11.45
C LEU A 14 24.21 -2.30 10.57
N MET A 15 24.22 -2.50 9.25
CA MET A 15 23.27 -1.87 8.32
C MET A 15 21.89 -2.56 8.29
N CYS A 16 21.77 -3.78 8.81
CA CYS A 16 20.49 -4.49 8.88
C CYS A 16 19.67 -4.18 10.14
N LEU A 17 20.21 -3.45 11.12
CA LEU A 17 19.51 -3.15 12.37
C LEU A 17 18.82 -1.76 12.40
N PHE A 18 18.98 -0.93 11.37
CA PHE A 18 18.28 0.36 11.24
C PHE A 18 17.18 0.40 10.17
N LEU A 19 16.95 -0.71 9.46
CA LEU A 19 15.86 -0.83 8.46
C LEU A 19 14.64 -1.63 8.97
N ALA A 20 14.61 -1.97 10.26
CA ALA A 20 13.54 -2.76 10.85
C ALA A 20 12.31 -1.94 11.30
N ASN A 21 12.27 -0.62 11.08
CA ASN A 21 11.09 0.19 11.41
C ASN A 21 10.06 0.32 10.27
N ASP A 22 10.41 -0.01 9.02
CA ASP A 22 9.45 0.07 7.89
C ASP A 22 8.77 -1.26 7.57
N ALA A 23 9.16 -2.35 8.24
CA ALA A 23 8.55 -3.67 8.06
C ALA A 23 7.12 -3.77 8.67
N MET A 24 6.66 -2.77 9.43
CA MET A 24 5.27 -2.68 9.89
C MET A 24 4.35 -1.86 8.98
N ALA A 25 4.86 -1.24 7.90
CA ALA A 25 4.03 -0.58 6.90
C ALA A 25 3.48 -1.54 5.81
N GLN A 26 3.80 -2.84 5.87
CA GLN A 26 3.25 -3.89 5.00
C GLN A 26 2.17 -4.74 5.68
N ARG A 27 1.48 -4.21 6.69
CA ARG A 27 0.27 -4.85 7.23
C ARG A 27 -0.92 -4.54 6.33
N GLY A 28 -1.12 -5.37 5.31
CA GLY A 28 -2.40 -5.53 4.60
C GLY A 28 -2.72 -4.46 3.57
N GLY A 29 -2.50 -4.79 2.30
CA GLY A 29 -3.13 -4.08 1.19
C GLY A 29 -4.66 -4.20 1.29
N GLY A 30 -5.28 -3.18 1.88
CA GLY A 30 -6.73 -3.02 2.01
C GLY A 30 -7.14 -1.54 1.98
N GLY A 31 -6.31 -0.66 1.42
CA GLY A 31 -6.55 0.80 1.40
C GLY A 31 -7.37 1.28 0.21
N GLY A 32 -8.53 0.67 -0.06
CA GLY A 32 -9.36 1.07 -1.22
C GLY A 32 -10.86 0.86 -1.07
N TRP A 33 -11.30 0.30 0.06
CA TRP A 33 -12.69 -0.09 0.29
C TRP A 33 -13.11 0.34 1.69
N GLY A 34 -13.75 1.50 1.79
CA GLY A 34 -14.44 1.93 3.01
C GLY A 34 -13.57 2.41 4.18
N GLY A 35 -12.39 2.98 3.92
CA GLY A 35 -11.54 3.58 4.96
C GLY A 35 -11.59 5.11 4.93
N GLY A 36 -12.58 5.70 5.58
CA GLY A 36 -12.74 7.15 5.59
C GLY A 36 -13.73 7.68 6.64
N GLY A 37 -13.91 6.96 7.74
CA GLY A 37 -14.83 7.32 8.82
C GLY A 37 -14.13 7.37 10.19
N ARG A 38 -14.85 7.89 11.19
CA ARG A 38 -14.39 8.01 12.58
C ARG A 38 -13.81 6.69 13.14
N LEU A 39 -14.48 5.58 12.83
CA LEU A 39 -14.12 4.24 13.28
C LEU A 39 -12.68 3.82 12.89
N GLU A 40 -12.16 4.31 11.77
CA GLU A 40 -10.80 3.98 11.32
C GLU A 40 -9.73 4.39 12.34
N TYR A 41 -9.97 5.50 13.05
CA TYR A 41 -9.01 6.08 14.00
C TYR A 41 -9.15 5.50 15.41
N LEU A 42 -10.35 5.05 15.79
CA LEU A 42 -10.63 4.55 17.14
C LEU A 42 -9.91 3.23 17.47
N GLY A 43 -9.47 2.48 16.46
CA GLY A 43 -8.60 1.31 16.67
C GLY A 43 -7.12 1.63 16.86
N ASN A 44 -6.72 2.90 16.84
CA ASN A 44 -5.32 3.31 17.01
C ASN A 44 -5.05 3.68 18.49
N PRO A 45 -4.12 3.00 19.19
CA PRO A 45 -3.83 3.27 20.60
C PRO A 45 -3.41 4.71 20.90
N ASP A 46 -2.76 5.39 19.97
CA ASP A 46 -2.35 6.80 20.17
C ASP A 46 -3.55 7.74 20.08
N VAL A 47 -4.54 7.41 19.24
CA VAL A 47 -5.82 8.15 19.18
C VAL A 47 -6.65 7.87 20.43
N GLN A 48 -6.71 6.61 20.89
CA GLN A 48 -7.41 6.26 22.12
C GLN A 48 -6.86 7.02 23.33
N LYS A 49 -5.53 7.14 23.45
CA LYS A 49 -4.88 7.96 24.49
C LYS A 49 -5.17 9.45 24.32
N GLU A 50 -5.09 9.98 23.10
CA GLU A 50 -5.37 11.40 22.82
C GLU A 50 -6.82 11.77 23.16
N LEU A 51 -7.75 10.83 23.09
CA LEU A 51 -9.14 10.98 23.47
C LEU A 51 -9.40 10.67 24.96
N ASP A 52 -8.37 10.31 25.72
CA ASP A 52 -8.45 9.85 27.11
C ASP A 52 -9.56 8.79 27.30
N LEU A 53 -9.66 7.82 26.38
CA LEU A 53 -10.67 6.77 26.46
C LEU A 53 -10.43 5.89 27.69
N VAL A 54 -11.50 5.59 28.42
CA VAL A 54 -11.46 4.62 29.52
C VAL A 54 -11.58 3.20 28.98
N ASP A 55 -11.12 2.21 29.76
CA ASP A 55 -11.10 0.79 29.34
C ASP A 55 -12.47 0.30 28.86
N GLU A 56 -13.57 0.68 29.52
CA GLU A 56 -14.94 0.33 29.12
C GLU A 56 -15.30 0.90 27.72
N GLN A 57 -14.95 2.16 27.45
CA GLN A 57 -15.17 2.75 26.12
C GLN A 57 -14.33 2.05 25.05
N ILE A 58 -13.11 1.62 25.38
CA ILE A 58 -12.23 0.90 24.45
C ILE A 58 -12.83 -0.48 24.12
N GLU A 59 -13.30 -1.21 25.14
CA GLU A 59 -13.95 -2.52 24.97
C GLU A 59 -15.18 -2.42 24.06
N ASP A 60 -16.07 -1.45 24.31
CA ASP A 60 -17.27 -1.23 23.49
C ASP A 60 -16.93 -0.85 22.04
N LEU A 61 -15.90 -0.01 21.84
CA LEU A 61 -15.44 0.39 20.52
C LEU A 61 -14.76 -0.77 19.76
N ASP A 62 -14.08 -1.67 20.47
CA ASP A 62 -13.49 -2.87 19.88
C ASP A 62 -14.56 -3.85 19.41
N GLU A 63 -15.68 -3.96 20.12
CA GLU A 63 -16.85 -4.72 19.66
C GLU A 63 -17.41 -4.13 18.35
N ILE A 64 -17.65 -2.82 18.30
CA ILE A 64 -18.08 -2.13 17.07
C ILE A 64 -17.08 -2.35 15.92
N ASN A 65 -15.78 -2.27 16.21
CA ASN A 65 -14.74 -2.49 15.19
C ASN A 65 -14.77 -3.94 14.69
N SER A 66 -14.99 -4.91 15.58
CA SER A 66 -15.12 -6.32 15.19
C SER A 66 -16.33 -6.56 14.30
N GLU A 67 -17.50 -6.01 14.67
CA GLU A 67 -18.71 -6.06 13.84
C GLU A 67 -18.45 -5.48 12.46
N ALA A 68 -17.85 -4.29 12.39
CA ALA A 68 -17.54 -3.62 11.13
C ALA A 68 -16.54 -4.43 10.28
N ARG A 69 -15.52 -5.02 10.92
CA ARG A 69 -14.56 -5.91 10.22
C ARG A 69 -15.24 -7.15 9.67
N ASP A 70 -16.23 -7.69 10.34
CA ASP A 70 -16.94 -8.89 9.90
C ASP A 70 -17.92 -8.57 8.76
N VAL A 71 -18.63 -7.44 8.81
CA VAL A 71 -19.40 -6.91 7.67
C VAL A 71 -18.52 -6.79 6.44
N MET A 72 -17.37 -6.13 6.58
CA MET A 72 -16.40 -6.00 5.49
C MET A 72 -15.92 -7.38 5.02
N ARG A 73 -15.48 -8.26 5.93
CA ARG A 73 -15.00 -9.59 5.56
C ARG A 73 -16.05 -10.37 4.78
N ASN A 74 -17.31 -10.33 5.21
CA ASN A 74 -18.41 -11.05 4.58
C ASN A 74 -18.79 -10.46 3.22
N ALA A 75 -18.78 -9.13 3.08
CA ALA A 75 -19.01 -8.46 1.80
C ALA A 75 -17.95 -8.84 0.75
N PHE A 76 -16.70 -9.02 1.18
CA PHE A 76 -15.58 -9.39 0.30
C PHE A 76 -15.34 -10.91 0.19
N ALA A 77 -15.98 -11.72 1.03
CA ALA A 77 -15.88 -13.17 0.96
C ALA A 77 -16.50 -13.67 -0.36
N GLY A 78 -15.75 -14.47 -1.13
CA GLY A 78 -16.19 -14.97 -2.44
C GLY A 78 -16.10 -13.97 -3.60
N MET A 79 -15.79 -12.69 -3.35
CA MET A 79 -15.55 -11.71 -4.41
C MET A 79 -14.26 -12.01 -5.18
N ARG A 80 -13.21 -12.48 -4.50
CA ARG A 80 -11.91 -12.75 -5.14
C ARG A 80 -11.98 -13.75 -6.31
N GLU A 81 -12.89 -14.70 -6.24
CA GLU A 81 -13.14 -15.69 -7.30
C GLU A 81 -13.96 -15.06 -8.43
N LYS A 82 -15.04 -14.33 -8.09
CA LYS A 82 -15.89 -13.63 -9.06
C LYS A 82 -15.14 -12.58 -9.88
N PHE A 83 -14.13 -11.91 -9.31
CA PHE A 83 -13.37 -10.85 -9.98
C PHE A 83 -12.47 -11.33 -11.12
N GLN A 84 -12.14 -12.62 -11.19
CA GLN A 84 -11.23 -13.13 -12.21
C GLN A 84 -11.92 -13.21 -13.58
N ASP A 85 -13.22 -13.49 -13.59
CA ASP A 85 -13.98 -13.79 -14.81
C ASP A 85 -14.78 -12.58 -15.37
N LEU A 86 -14.96 -11.52 -14.57
CA LEU A 86 -15.75 -10.35 -14.97
C LEU A 86 -14.99 -9.38 -15.88
N SER A 87 -15.71 -8.72 -16.78
CA SER A 87 -15.21 -7.55 -17.54
C SER A 87 -15.00 -6.33 -16.62
N ARG A 88 -14.44 -5.24 -17.15
CA ARG A 88 -14.19 -4.02 -16.36
C ARG A 88 -15.48 -3.34 -15.91
N GLU A 89 -16.46 -3.26 -16.80
CA GLU A 89 -17.76 -2.64 -16.54
C GLU A 89 -18.53 -3.43 -15.49
N GLU A 90 -18.60 -4.75 -15.62
CA GLU A 90 -19.27 -5.62 -14.62
C GLU A 90 -18.56 -5.59 -13.26
N ARG A 91 -17.23 -5.43 -13.22
CA ARG A 91 -16.51 -5.20 -11.97
C ARG A 91 -16.88 -3.87 -11.34
N ASP A 92 -16.98 -2.81 -12.14
CA ASP A 92 -17.31 -1.47 -11.65
C ASP A 92 -18.76 -1.43 -11.10
N GLU A 93 -19.71 -2.08 -11.76
CA GLU A 93 -21.08 -2.25 -11.27
C GLU A 93 -21.13 -3.04 -9.96
N MET A 94 -20.50 -4.23 -9.92
CA MET A 94 -20.44 -5.06 -8.72
C MET A 94 -19.79 -4.31 -7.54
N MET A 95 -18.77 -3.51 -7.83
CA MET A 95 -18.11 -2.69 -6.82
C MET A 95 -19.00 -1.54 -6.31
N THR A 96 -19.86 -0.99 -7.16
CA THR A 96 -20.82 0.04 -6.77
C THR A 96 -21.89 -0.56 -5.87
N GLU A 97 -22.49 -1.68 -6.26
CA GLU A 97 -23.46 -2.42 -5.46
C GLU A 97 -22.89 -2.80 -4.08
N MET A 98 -21.65 -3.30 -4.04
CA MET A 98 -21.00 -3.64 -2.79
C MET A 98 -20.76 -2.40 -1.91
N ARG A 99 -20.41 -1.25 -2.48
CA ARG A 99 -20.26 -0.01 -1.70
C ARG A 99 -21.57 0.43 -1.08
N GLU A 100 -22.67 0.35 -1.84
CA GLU A 100 -24.00 0.68 -1.33
C GLU A 100 -24.41 -0.27 -0.21
N LYS A 101 -24.20 -1.58 -0.41
CA LYS A 101 -24.48 -2.59 0.63
C LYS A 101 -23.66 -2.37 1.90
N ILE A 102 -22.36 -2.13 1.76
CA ILE A 102 -21.50 -1.82 2.91
C ILE A 102 -21.97 -0.53 3.60
N ALA A 103 -22.35 0.50 2.85
CA ALA A 103 -22.85 1.74 3.43
C ALA A 103 -24.16 1.52 4.21
N GLU A 104 -25.04 0.65 3.70
CA GLU A 104 -26.27 0.25 4.39
C GLU A 104 -25.98 -0.57 5.65
N ASP A 105 -25.12 -1.59 5.57
CA ASP A 105 -24.74 -2.44 6.69
C ASP A 105 -23.95 -1.67 7.78
N MET A 106 -23.24 -0.60 7.40
CA MET A 106 -22.52 0.29 8.32
C MET A 106 -23.38 1.44 8.85
N LYS A 107 -24.65 1.55 8.41
CA LYS A 107 -25.54 2.59 8.89
C LYS A 107 -25.75 2.45 10.40
N GLY A 108 -25.58 3.55 11.12
CA GLY A 108 -25.73 3.58 12.58
C GLY A 108 -24.47 3.22 13.36
N VAL A 109 -23.36 2.83 12.71
CA VAL A 109 -22.06 2.70 13.38
C VAL A 109 -21.64 4.04 14.01
N ASP A 110 -21.83 5.15 13.30
CA ASP A 110 -21.53 6.49 13.83
C ASP A 110 -22.43 6.87 15.02
N ASP A 111 -23.68 6.39 15.06
CA ASP A 111 -24.59 6.61 16.19
C ASP A 111 -24.11 5.84 17.42
N LYS A 112 -23.75 4.56 17.26
CA LYS A 112 -23.16 3.75 18.35
C LYS A 112 -21.89 4.40 18.92
N ILE A 113 -21.02 4.93 18.05
CA ILE A 113 -19.82 5.67 18.48
C ILE A 113 -20.24 6.93 19.26
N GLY A 114 -21.30 7.62 18.82
CA GLY A 114 -21.85 8.80 19.49
C GLY A 114 -22.41 8.52 20.88
N ASP A 115 -22.96 7.33 21.11
CA ASP A 115 -23.50 6.90 22.41
C ASP A 115 -22.38 6.55 23.42
N ILE A 116 -21.22 6.07 22.94
CA ILE A 116 -20.07 5.69 23.78
C ILE A 116 -19.20 6.91 24.14
N LEU A 117 -18.99 7.81 23.17
CA LEU A 117 -18.04 8.92 23.31
C LEU A 117 -18.70 10.18 23.86
N LEU A 118 -17.99 10.87 24.75
CA LEU A 118 -18.40 12.17 25.26
C LEU A 118 -18.32 13.24 24.15
N PRO A 119 -19.10 14.34 24.24
CA PRO A 119 -19.12 15.37 23.19
C PRO A 119 -17.74 15.93 22.82
N HIS A 120 -16.86 16.14 23.80
CA HIS A 120 -15.50 16.64 23.56
C HIS A 120 -14.60 15.58 22.89
N GLN A 121 -14.82 14.29 23.17
CA GLN A 121 -14.09 13.18 22.53
C GLN A 121 -14.53 13.06 21.07
N LEU A 122 -15.82 13.21 20.77
CA LEU A 122 -16.33 13.25 19.40
C LEU A 122 -15.77 14.43 18.61
N GLU A 123 -15.76 15.62 19.20
CA GLU A 123 -15.18 16.81 18.56
C GLU A 123 -13.69 16.60 18.25
N ARG A 124 -12.93 16.05 19.20
CA ARG A 124 -11.51 15.77 18.99
C ARG A 124 -11.31 14.70 17.92
N LEU A 125 -12.14 13.66 17.91
CA LEU A 125 -12.11 12.61 16.89
C LEU A 125 -12.39 13.18 15.49
N ASP A 126 -13.33 14.11 15.34
CA ASP A 126 -13.59 14.80 14.06
C ASP A 126 -12.38 15.59 13.57
N GLN A 127 -11.69 16.27 14.48
CA GLN A 127 -10.46 16.99 14.15
C GLN A 127 -9.36 16.02 13.69
N ILE A 128 -9.19 14.89 14.38
CA ILE A 128 -8.23 13.84 14.02
C ILE A 128 -8.58 13.26 12.64
N ALA A 129 -9.86 12.97 12.40
CA ALA A 129 -10.34 12.43 11.14
C ALA A 129 -10.08 13.39 9.98
N LEU A 130 -10.37 14.69 10.16
CA LEU A 130 -10.08 15.73 9.18
C LEU A 130 -8.58 15.85 8.90
N GLN A 131 -7.75 15.85 9.94
CA GLN A 131 -6.28 15.88 9.78
C GLN A 131 -5.77 14.66 9.03
N GLY A 132 -6.29 13.47 9.33
CA GLY A 132 -5.94 12.26 8.61
C GLY A 132 -6.37 12.30 7.14
N GLN A 133 -7.56 12.84 6.86
CA GLN A 133 -8.02 13.07 5.48
C GLN A 133 -7.10 14.04 4.73
N MET A 134 -6.68 15.14 5.36
CA MET A 134 -5.71 16.08 4.77
C MET A 134 -4.36 15.41 4.48
N ARG A 135 -3.85 14.59 5.41
CA ARG A 135 -2.58 13.87 5.24
C ARG A 135 -2.62 12.86 4.09
N ARG A 136 -3.77 12.18 3.89
CA ARG A 136 -3.92 11.13 2.86
C ARG A 136 -4.29 11.68 1.49
N GLY A 137 -5.24 12.62 1.46
CA GLY A 137 -5.86 13.13 0.23
C GLY A 137 -5.38 14.51 -0.21
N GLY A 138 -4.63 15.22 0.63
CA GLY A 138 -4.30 16.62 0.43
C GLY A 138 -5.29 17.58 1.09
N THR A 139 -4.83 18.80 1.34
CA THR A 139 -5.62 19.81 2.06
C THR A 139 -6.83 20.26 1.24
N ALA A 140 -6.68 20.47 -0.08
CA ALA A 140 -7.80 20.95 -0.88
C ALA A 140 -8.87 19.87 -1.03
N ALA A 141 -8.48 18.61 -1.25
CA ALA A 141 -9.42 17.49 -1.29
C ALA A 141 -10.21 17.34 0.03
N ALA A 142 -9.55 17.55 1.18
CA ALA A 142 -10.23 17.47 2.47
C ALA A 142 -11.27 18.58 2.68
N LEU A 143 -10.88 19.83 2.41
CA LEU A 143 -11.76 21.00 2.56
C LEU A 143 -12.92 21.02 1.55
N LYS A 144 -12.74 20.37 0.40
CA LYS A 144 -13.77 20.25 -0.64
C LYS A 144 -14.77 19.12 -0.44
N SER A 145 -14.65 18.32 0.62
CA SER A 145 -15.69 17.36 0.97
C SER A 145 -17.03 18.06 1.24
N ASP A 146 -18.15 17.42 0.91
CA ASP A 146 -19.48 18.05 1.03
C ASP A 146 -19.73 18.63 2.44
N ALA A 147 -19.39 17.87 3.47
CA ALA A 147 -19.49 18.30 4.87
C ALA A 147 -18.67 19.56 5.17
N MET A 148 -17.44 19.66 4.63
CA MET A 148 -16.59 20.84 4.84
C MET A 148 -17.01 22.02 3.98
N ARG A 149 -17.50 21.78 2.76
CA ARG A 149 -18.04 22.84 1.90
C ARG A 149 -19.24 23.51 2.56
N GLU A 150 -20.16 22.73 3.11
CA GLU A 150 -21.31 23.25 3.86
C GLU A 150 -20.87 24.00 5.11
N LYS A 151 -20.02 23.38 5.95
CA LYS A 151 -19.57 23.97 7.22
C LYS A 151 -18.79 25.28 7.04
N LEU A 152 -18.01 25.39 5.97
CA LEU A 152 -17.18 26.56 5.66
C LEU A 152 -17.88 27.56 4.73
N GLY A 153 -19.03 27.20 4.15
CA GLY A 153 -19.71 28.02 3.15
C GLY A 153 -18.88 28.23 1.89
N LEU A 154 -18.10 27.21 1.47
CA LEU A 154 -17.20 27.32 0.33
C LEU A 154 -17.97 27.44 -0.99
N THR A 155 -17.72 28.53 -1.69
CA THR A 155 -18.21 28.75 -3.06
C THR A 155 -17.50 27.81 -4.06
N GLU A 156 -18.09 27.61 -5.25
CA GLU A 156 -17.39 26.88 -6.31
C GLU A 156 -16.06 27.56 -6.68
N GLU A 157 -16.02 28.88 -6.73
CA GLU A 157 -14.81 29.63 -7.10
C GLU A 157 -13.67 29.41 -6.09
N GLU A 158 -13.97 29.38 -4.79
CA GLU A 158 -12.98 29.05 -3.76
C GLU A 158 -12.51 27.61 -3.84
N ALA A 159 -13.42 26.66 -4.11
CA ALA A 159 -13.08 25.25 -4.30
C ALA A 159 -12.18 25.03 -5.53
N GLU A 160 -12.37 25.79 -6.61
CA GLU A 160 -11.49 25.77 -7.79
C GLU A 160 -10.12 26.38 -7.49
N LYS A 161 -10.07 27.52 -6.80
CA LYS A 161 -8.81 28.15 -6.37
C LYS A 161 -7.99 27.25 -5.45
N LEU A 162 -8.64 26.56 -4.50
CA LEU A 162 -7.98 25.58 -3.64
C LEU A 162 -7.35 24.45 -4.46
N GLN A 163 -8.08 23.90 -5.44
CA GLN A 163 -7.58 22.84 -6.31
C GLN A 163 -6.38 23.32 -7.13
N ALA A 164 -6.48 24.50 -7.75
CA ALA A 164 -5.41 25.06 -8.57
C ALA A 164 -4.15 25.31 -7.73
N LYS A 165 -4.31 25.82 -6.51
CA LYS A 165 -3.18 26.06 -5.61
C LYS A 165 -2.54 24.77 -5.12
N GLU A 166 -3.32 23.73 -4.86
CA GLU A 166 -2.79 22.41 -4.49
C GLU A 166 -1.92 21.82 -5.62
N GLU A 167 -2.35 21.92 -6.88
CA GLU A 167 -1.56 21.46 -8.02
C GLU A 167 -0.26 22.26 -8.22
N GLU A 168 -0.30 23.57 -7.99
CA GLU A 168 0.90 24.42 -8.00
C GLU A 168 1.89 23.99 -6.90
N VAL A 169 1.42 23.89 -5.65
CA VAL A 169 2.22 23.49 -4.49
C VAL A 169 2.77 22.07 -4.67
N LYS A 170 2.00 21.17 -5.27
CA LYS A 170 2.45 19.80 -5.54
C LYS A 170 3.64 19.78 -6.50
N LYS A 171 3.63 20.58 -7.56
CA LYS A 171 4.76 20.69 -8.49
C LYS A 171 6.00 21.24 -7.79
N GLU A 172 5.85 22.30 -7.00
CA GLU A 172 6.95 22.86 -6.21
C GLU A 172 7.53 21.83 -5.23
N LEU A 173 6.67 21.07 -4.56
CA LEU A 173 7.06 20.03 -3.64
C LEU A 173 7.80 18.89 -4.35
N GLU A 174 7.34 18.46 -5.52
CA GLU A 174 8.02 17.45 -6.35
C GLU A 174 9.45 17.88 -6.72
N GLU A 175 9.65 19.14 -7.13
CA GLU A 175 10.97 19.70 -7.42
C GLU A 175 11.87 19.76 -6.19
N GLN A 176 11.32 20.18 -5.04
CA GLN A 176 12.09 20.24 -3.78
C GLN A 176 12.47 18.83 -3.30
N ILE A 177 11.55 17.86 -3.37
CA ILE A 177 11.82 16.47 -3.01
C ILE A 177 12.91 15.90 -3.92
N LYS A 178 12.91 16.21 -5.22
CA LYS A 178 13.98 15.78 -6.14
C LYS A 178 15.34 16.28 -5.67
N LYS A 179 15.46 17.59 -5.38
CA LYS A 179 16.71 18.18 -4.87
C LYS A 179 17.15 17.56 -3.55
N LEU A 180 16.22 17.41 -2.59
CA LEU A 180 16.51 16.80 -1.30
C LEU A 180 16.96 15.33 -1.43
N ARG A 181 16.43 14.58 -2.40
CA ARG A 181 16.84 13.20 -2.68
C ARG A 181 18.25 13.13 -3.26
N GLU A 182 18.60 14.04 -4.16
CA GLU A 182 19.96 14.14 -4.70
C GLU A 182 20.96 14.46 -3.58
N GLU A 183 20.66 15.46 -2.76
CA GLU A 183 21.48 15.82 -1.59
C GLU A 183 21.62 14.67 -0.59
N ALA A 184 20.52 13.96 -0.30
CA ALA A 184 20.55 12.79 0.58
C ALA A 184 21.43 11.67 0.01
N THR A 185 21.36 11.45 -1.31
CA THR A 185 22.19 10.46 -2.00
C THR A 185 23.66 10.80 -1.88
N ASP A 186 24.06 12.05 -2.15
CA ASP A 186 25.46 12.47 -2.02
C ASP A 186 25.97 12.35 -0.58
N LYS A 187 25.15 12.72 0.42
CA LYS A 187 25.49 12.54 1.85
C LYS A 187 25.74 11.07 2.19
N ILE A 188 24.94 10.16 1.68
CA ILE A 188 25.12 8.71 1.89
C ILE A 188 26.39 8.22 1.20
N LEU A 189 26.61 8.62 -0.06
CA LEU A 189 27.80 8.20 -0.83
C LEU A 189 29.11 8.71 -0.22
N SER A 190 29.09 9.83 0.49
CA SER A 190 30.27 10.41 1.14
C SER A 190 30.97 9.47 2.15
N VAL A 191 30.25 8.47 2.68
CA VAL A 191 30.81 7.46 3.60
C VAL A 191 31.72 6.45 2.88
N LEU A 192 31.57 6.32 1.55
CA LEU A 192 32.33 5.39 0.75
C LEU A 192 33.66 5.99 0.26
N PRO A 193 34.71 5.18 0.03
CA PRO A 193 35.91 5.65 -0.65
C PRO A 193 35.61 6.20 -2.04
N ALA A 194 36.33 7.24 -2.47
CA ALA A 194 36.11 7.94 -3.75
C ALA A 194 35.97 7.00 -4.96
N ALA A 195 36.82 5.97 -5.06
CA ALA A 195 36.76 4.99 -6.16
C ALA A 195 35.42 4.22 -6.24
N LYS A 196 34.76 3.99 -5.10
CA LYS A 196 33.44 3.35 -5.07
C LYS A 196 32.31 4.33 -5.38
N GLN A 197 32.47 5.61 -5.00
CA GLN A 197 31.50 6.65 -5.33
C GLN A 197 31.38 6.82 -6.85
N GLU A 198 32.50 6.89 -7.57
CA GLU A 198 32.51 7.00 -9.04
C GLU A 198 31.88 5.78 -9.70
N SER A 199 32.22 4.57 -9.23
CA SER A 199 31.62 3.33 -9.73
C SER A 199 30.10 3.30 -9.53
N ILE A 200 29.61 3.77 -8.38
CA ILE A 200 28.17 3.82 -8.09
C ILE A 200 27.48 4.89 -8.92
N LYS A 201 28.06 6.09 -9.08
CA LYS A 201 27.51 7.14 -9.94
C LYS A 201 27.41 6.67 -11.41
N ALA A 202 28.40 5.93 -11.90
CA ALA A 202 28.36 5.33 -13.24
C ALA A 202 27.28 4.24 -13.38
N LEU A 203 27.03 3.45 -12.32
CA LEU A 203 25.98 2.41 -12.33
C LEU A 203 24.57 3.00 -12.22
N ILE A 204 24.40 4.08 -11.46
CA ILE A 204 23.10 4.77 -11.31
C ILE A 204 22.72 5.45 -12.64
N GLY A 205 23.69 6.00 -13.36
CA GLY A 205 23.45 6.70 -14.62
C GLY A 205 22.77 8.06 -14.42
N GLU A 206 22.30 8.65 -15.51
CA GLU A 206 21.57 9.92 -15.48
C GLU A 206 20.16 9.73 -14.88
N SER A 207 19.69 10.72 -14.13
CA SER A 207 18.31 10.73 -13.64
C SER A 207 17.35 10.73 -14.82
N TYR A 208 16.41 9.80 -14.86
CA TYR A 208 15.34 9.79 -15.84
C TYR A 208 14.03 10.25 -15.18
N GLU A 209 13.29 11.10 -15.87
CA GLU A 209 11.94 11.48 -15.48
C GLU A 209 10.96 10.65 -16.28
N VAL A 210 10.12 9.87 -15.59
CA VAL A 210 8.98 9.22 -16.22
C VAL A 210 7.95 10.30 -16.52
N GLN A 211 7.94 10.81 -17.74
CA GLN A 211 6.85 11.66 -18.21
C GLN A 211 5.58 10.81 -18.27
N ASN A 212 4.71 10.97 -17.26
CA ASN A 212 3.38 10.39 -17.11
C ASN A 212 2.91 9.55 -18.30
N ALA A 213 3.21 8.25 -18.27
CA ALA A 213 2.45 7.26 -19.03
C ALA A 213 1.05 7.13 -18.41
N ARG A 214 0.18 8.10 -18.77
CA ARG A 214 -1.28 8.00 -18.81
C ARG A 214 -2.01 7.91 -17.46
N GLY A 215 -3.19 8.53 -17.41
CA GLY A 215 -4.16 8.37 -16.33
C GLY A 215 -4.50 6.90 -16.06
N GLY A 216 -3.78 6.31 -15.11
CA GLY A 216 -3.99 4.97 -14.59
C GLY A 216 -4.34 5.06 -13.12
N ARG A 217 -5.64 5.07 -12.84
CA ARG A 217 -6.22 4.75 -11.53
C ARG A 217 -5.58 3.46 -11.00
N GLY A 218 -4.74 3.55 -9.96
CA GLY A 218 -4.21 2.39 -9.26
C GLY A 218 -2.71 2.47 -8.97
N GLY A 219 -2.33 3.22 -7.95
CA GLY A 219 -1.00 3.11 -7.36
C GLY A 219 -0.77 1.70 -6.79
N ARG A 220 0.09 0.93 -7.42
CA ARG A 220 0.77 -0.22 -6.81
C ARG A 220 2.24 -0.14 -7.20
N GLY A 221 3.07 -0.07 -6.16
CA GLY A 221 4.49 0.23 -6.23
C GLY A 221 5.29 -0.63 -7.19
N GLY A 222 6.39 -0.03 -7.64
CA GLY A 222 7.34 -0.64 -8.54
C GLY A 222 7.93 -1.94 -8.01
N ALA A 223 8.09 -2.89 -8.93
CA ALA A 223 9.17 -3.86 -8.98
C ALA A 223 9.17 -4.51 -10.36
N GLY A 224 10.29 -4.41 -11.08
CA GLY A 224 10.62 -5.32 -12.18
C GLY A 224 10.41 -4.77 -13.58
N GLY A 225 11.44 -4.08 -14.09
CA GLY A 225 11.58 -3.70 -15.49
C GLY A 225 11.64 -4.91 -16.43
N GLU A 226 11.48 -4.59 -17.72
CA GLU A 226 11.26 -5.48 -18.83
C GLU A 226 12.17 -6.71 -18.91
N ARG A 227 11.56 -7.90 -19.04
CA ARG A 227 12.17 -9.02 -19.74
C ARG A 227 11.84 -8.89 -21.24
N GLY A 228 12.69 -8.17 -21.96
CA GLY A 228 12.71 -8.18 -23.42
C GLY A 228 12.94 -9.59 -23.96
N GLY A 229 11.92 -10.17 -24.58
CA GLY A 229 12.00 -11.42 -25.36
C GLY A 229 11.86 -11.10 -26.84
N ARG A 230 12.96 -10.72 -27.48
CA ARG A 230 13.07 -10.53 -28.93
C ARG A 230 12.83 -11.87 -29.64
N GLY A 231 11.89 -11.89 -30.57
CA GLY A 231 11.61 -13.03 -31.44
C GLY A 231 12.80 -13.41 -32.33
N GLY A 232 12.87 -14.70 -32.65
CA GLY A 232 13.74 -15.29 -33.66
C GLY A 232 13.14 -16.62 -34.10
N ALA A 233 12.64 -16.67 -35.33
CA ALA A 233 11.94 -17.79 -35.94
C ALA A 233 12.87 -18.95 -36.36
N GLY A 234 12.30 -20.16 -36.40
CA GLY A 234 12.54 -21.12 -37.48
C GLY A 234 13.61 -22.20 -37.25
N GLY A 235 13.18 -23.46 -37.33
CA GLY A 235 14.09 -24.59 -37.55
C GLY A 235 13.58 -25.92 -37.01
N GLY A 236 12.62 -26.54 -37.71
CA GLY A 236 12.21 -27.91 -37.40
C GLY A 236 13.32 -28.93 -37.67
N ARG A 237 13.37 -29.99 -36.87
CA ARG A 237 13.88 -31.30 -37.28
C ARG A 237 13.37 -32.39 -36.34
N GLY A 238 12.46 -33.21 -36.86
CA GLY A 238 12.29 -34.57 -36.39
C GLY A 238 13.48 -35.45 -36.80
N GLY A 239 13.67 -36.57 -36.10
CA GLY A 239 14.68 -37.55 -36.42
C GLY A 239 14.99 -38.52 -35.27
N GLU A 240 14.21 -39.58 -35.23
CA GLU A 240 14.41 -40.94 -34.69
C GLU A 240 15.75 -41.42 -34.08
N ARG A 241 15.54 -42.34 -33.13
CA ARG A 241 16.25 -43.62 -32.86
C ARG A 241 17.65 -43.62 -32.25
N GLY A 242 17.75 -44.39 -31.16
CA GLY A 242 18.97 -45.08 -30.76
C GLY A 242 18.86 -45.74 -29.38
N GLY A 243 18.36 -46.97 -29.32
CA GLY A 243 18.21 -47.73 -28.08
C GLY A 243 19.54 -48.15 -27.45
N ARG A 244 19.50 -48.46 -26.16
CA ARG A 244 20.43 -49.40 -25.53
C ARG A 244 19.78 -50.03 -24.30
N GLY A 245 19.47 -51.32 -24.41
CA GLY A 245 19.13 -52.16 -23.29
C GLY A 245 20.34 -52.48 -22.42
N GLY A 246 20.06 -53.03 -21.23
CA GLY A 246 21.06 -53.57 -20.32
C GLY A 246 20.43 -53.98 -18.99
N GLU A 247 20.09 -55.26 -18.89
CA GLU A 247 19.60 -55.97 -17.71
C GLU A 247 20.50 -55.85 -16.47
N ARG A 248 19.86 -55.83 -15.30
CA ARG A 248 20.25 -56.44 -14.01
C ARG A 248 19.20 -55.96 -12.99
N GLY A 249 18.53 -56.75 -12.18
CA GLY A 249 18.65 -58.13 -11.73
C GLY A 249 17.81 -58.14 -10.44
N GLY A 250 16.83 -59.04 -10.35
CA GLY A 250 15.71 -58.93 -9.39
C GLY A 250 16.05 -59.14 -7.91
N ARG A 251 15.01 -59.00 -7.06
CA ARG A 251 14.70 -59.87 -5.91
C ARG A 251 13.39 -59.43 -5.21
N GLY A 252 12.37 -60.32 -5.20
CA GLY A 252 11.29 -60.56 -4.20
C GLY A 252 10.43 -59.39 -3.71
N GLY A 253 9.10 -59.45 -3.59
CA GLY A 253 8.16 -60.57 -3.44
C GLY A 253 7.21 -60.28 -2.27
N ARG A 254 5.90 -60.54 -2.46
CA ARG A 254 4.73 -60.46 -1.52
C ARG A 254 4.16 -59.06 -1.30
N GLY A 255 2.84 -58.80 -1.31
CA GLY A 255 1.66 -59.67 -1.49
C GLY A 255 0.40 -58.97 -0.93
N GLY A 256 -0.76 -59.26 -1.54
CA GLY A 256 -2.14 -58.99 -1.03
C GLY A 256 -2.60 -57.52 -1.12
N GLY A 257 -3.72 -57.13 -1.72
CA GLY A 257 -4.96 -57.84 -2.00
C GLY A 257 -5.97 -57.60 -0.88
N PHE A 258 -6.69 -56.47 -0.94
CA PHE A 258 -8.15 -56.27 -0.81
C PHE A 258 -8.43 -54.77 -0.86
#